data_AF-A0A536ZPA4-F1
#
_entry.id   AF-A0A536ZPA4-F1
#
_cell.length_a   1.000
_cell.length_b   1.000
_cell.length_c   1.000
_cell.angle_alpha   90.00
_cell.angle_beta   90.00
_cell.angle_gamma   90.00
#
_symmetry.space_group_name_H-M   'P 1'
#
loop_
_entity.id
_entity.type
_entity.pdbx_description
1 polymer ?
#
loop_
_entity_poly.entity_id
_entity_poly.type
_entity_poly.pdbx_seq_one_letter_code
_entity_poly.pdbx_strand_id
1 'polypeptide(L)' 'MRNSLAAFAFALAAMSGARAQDAAPYAFDIPPWFASTFLDFREDIGDAAREGRRLLVYFGQDGCPYCKQLMMTNFS' A
#
# COMPACT_ATOMS: atom_id res chain seq x y z
N MET A 1 32.28 -9.20 33.39
CA MET A 1 30.85 -8.87 33.68
C MET A 1 30.47 -7.45 33.21
N ARG A 2 31.18 -6.38 33.60
CA ARG A 2 30.91 -5.00 33.12
C ARG A 2 31.02 -4.82 31.59
N ASN A 3 32.04 -5.39 30.95
CA ASN A 3 32.20 -5.29 29.50
C ASN A 3 31.16 -6.11 28.71
N SER A 4 30.61 -7.16 29.32
CA SER A 4 29.60 -8.03 28.71
C SER A 4 28.24 -7.33 28.59
N LEU A 5 27.89 -6.50 29.57
CA LEU A 5 26.67 -5.67 29.55
C LEU A 5 26.73 -4.56 28.49
N ALA A 6 27.89 -3.91 28.33
CA ALA A 6 28.08 -2.86 27.33
C ALA A 6 27.98 -3.40 25.89
N ALA A 7 28.54 -4.59 25.62
CA ALA A 7 28.44 -5.24 24.32
C ALA A 7 27.00 -5.62 23.94
N PHE A 8 26.21 -6.05 24.93
CA PHE A 8 24.80 -6.41 24.71
C PHE A 8 23.92 -5.19 24.43
N ALA A 9 24.17 -4.07 25.12
CA ALA A 9 23.45 -2.81 24.88
C ALA A 9 23.72 -2.24 23.47
N PHE A 10 24.95 -2.38 22.96
CA PHE A 10 25.30 -1.92 21.61
C PHE A 10 24.67 -2.77 20.50
N ALA A 11 24.55 -4.09 20.73
CA ALA A 11 23.87 -5.00 19.80
C ALA A 11 22.37 -4.71 19.68
N LEU A 12 21.71 -4.30 20.77
CA LEU A 12 20.28 -3.99 20.77
C LEU A 12 19.94 -2.72 19.97
N ALA A 13 20.83 -1.71 19.98
CA ALA A 13 20.62 -0.46 19.25
C ALA A 13 20.78 -0.61 17.71
N ALA A 14 21.58 -1.58 17.26
CA ALA A 14 21.80 -1.82 15.82
C ALA A 14 20.61 -2.49 15.11
N MET A 15 19.69 -3.10 15.86
CA MET A 15 18.49 -3.76 15.30
C MET A 15 17.28 -2.82 15.16
N SER A 16 17.36 -1.56 15.57
CA SER A 16 16.24 -0.61 15.54
C SER A 16 16.02 0.10 14.18
N GLY A 17 16.68 -0.36 13.12
CA GLY A 17 16.57 0.23 11.79
C GLY A 17 15.33 -0.22 11.03
N ALA A 18 14.16 0.36 11.32
CA ALA A 18 13.06 0.35 10.37
C ALA A 18 13.52 1.12 9.12
N ARG A 19 13.75 0.42 8.00
CA ARG A 19 14.05 1.05 6.72
C ARG A 19 12.74 1.24 5.96
N ALA A 20 12.53 2.44 5.42
CA ALA A 20 11.50 2.62 4.41
C ALA A 20 11.82 1.71 3.22
N GLN A 21 10.80 1.08 2.65
CA GLN A 21 10.97 0.32 1.43
C GLN A 21 11.25 1.30 0.29
N ASP A 22 12.31 1.06 -0.46
CA ASP A 22 12.59 1.82 -1.67
C ASP A 22 11.39 1.70 -2.63
N ALA A 23 11.06 2.80 -3.31
CA ALA A 23 10.00 2.80 -4.30
C ALA A 23 10.26 1.69 -5.32
N ALA A 24 9.30 0.79 -5.49
CA ALA A 24 9.47 -0.31 -6.42
C ALA A 24 9.55 0.25 -7.86
N PRO A 25 10.47 -0.25 -8.70
CA PRO A 25 10.67 0.27 -10.06
C PRO A 25 9.51 -0.09 -11.02
N TYR A 26 8.50 -0.80 -10.54
CA TYR A 26 7.40 -1.35 -11.31
C TYR A 26 6.06 -0.78 -10.83
N ALA A 27 5.92 0.53 -10.90
CA ALA A 27 4.60 1.17 -10.84
C ALA A 27 3.75 0.74 -12.05
N PHE A 28 2.45 0.65 -11.87
CA PHE A 28 1.48 0.34 -12.91
C PHE A 28 0.36 1.38 -12.89
N ASP A 29 -0.21 1.66 -14.06
CA ASP A 29 -1.26 2.66 -14.17
C ASP A 29 -2.58 2.15 -13.54
N ILE A 30 -3.24 3.04 -12.80
CA ILE A 30 -4.59 2.79 -12.30
C ILE A 30 -5.57 3.04 -13.45
N PRO A 31 -6.49 2.11 -13.76
CA PRO A 31 -7.47 2.28 -14.83
C PRO A 31 -8.33 3.54 -14.64
N PRO A 32 -8.71 4.23 -15.73
CA PRO A 32 -9.38 5.53 -15.67
C PRO A 32 -10.81 5.48 -15.09
N TRP A 33 -11.38 4.28 -14.95
CA TRP A 33 -12.71 4.10 -14.35
C TRP A 33 -12.66 4.04 -12.81
N PHE A 34 -11.48 3.97 -12.20
CA PHE A 34 -11.35 4.19 -10.75
C PHE A 34 -11.69 5.63 -10.42
N ALA A 35 -12.59 5.82 -9.45
CA ALA A 35 -12.94 7.15 -8.97
C ALA A 35 -11.71 7.78 -8.29
N SER A 36 -11.39 9.02 -8.68
CA SER A 36 -10.32 9.81 -8.08
C SER A 36 -10.92 10.75 -7.05
N THR A 37 -11.10 10.25 -5.82
CA THR A 37 -11.77 10.94 -4.72
C THR A 37 -10.84 11.09 -3.52
N PHE A 38 -11.26 11.88 -2.52
CA PHE A 38 -10.54 12.00 -1.25
C PHE A 38 -10.80 10.83 -0.28
N LEU A 39 -11.39 9.72 -0.77
CA LEU A 39 -11.79 8.56 0.03
C LEU A 39 -12.81 8.90 1.13
N ASP A 40 -13.73 9.85 0.87
CA ASP A 40 -14.90 10.03 1.72
C ASP A 40 -15.91 8.92 1.39
N PHE A 41 -15.83 7.82 2.11
CA PHE A 41 -16.66 6.65 1.84
C PHE A 41 -18.16 6.93 1.93
N ARG A 42 -18.60 7.93 2.71
CA ARG A 42 -20.03 8.22 2.83
C ARG A 42 -20.56 8.87 1.54
N GLU A 43 -19.79 9.80 1.00
CA GLU A 43 -20.06 10.43 -0.29
C GLU A 43 -19.92 9.41 -1.43
N ASP A 44 -18.80 8.69 -1.49
CA ASP A 44 -18.48 7.74 -2.56
C ASP A 44 -19.52 6.59 -2.67
N ILE A 45 -20.04 6.10 -1.53
CA ILE A 45 -21.13 5.10 -1.53
C ILE A 45 -22.43 5.70 -2.09
N GLY A 46 -22.75 6.94 -1.72
CA GLY A 46 -23.94 7.63 -2.22
C GLY A 46 -23.89 7.81 -3.73
N ASP A 47 -22.73 8.21 -4.24
CA ASP A 47 -22.47 8.42 -5.65
C ASP A 47 -22.55 7.11 -6.44
N ALA A 48 -21.89 6.06 -5.95
CA ALA A 48 -21.99 4.73 -6.53
C ALA A 48 -23.45 4.24 -6.57
N ALA A 49 -24.21 4.43 -5.50
CA ALA A 49 -25.60 4.00 -5.43
C ALA A 49 -26.50 4.75 -6.44
N ARG A 50 -26.29 6.06 -6.61
CA ARG A 50 -27.01 6.88 -7.60
C ARG A 50 -26.77 6.39 -9.04
N GLU A 51 -25.58 5.87 -9.31
CA GLU A 51 -25.22 5.28 -10.61
C GLU A 51 -25.58 3.79 -10.75
N GLY A 52 -26.20 3.17 -9.73
CA GLY A 52 -26.50 1.74 -9.74
C GLY A 52 -25.25 0.85 -9.62
N ARG A 53 -24.16 1.37 -9.06
CA ARG A 53 -22.87 0.70 -8.83
C ARG A 53 -22.69 0.33 -7.35
N ARG A 54 -21.59 -0.36 -7.06
CA ARG A 54 -21.13 -0.70 -5.71
C ARG A 54 -19.75 -0.10 -5.45
N LEU A 55 -19.49 0.32 -4.21
CA LEU A 55 -18.16 0.78 -3.83
C LEU A 55 -17.18 -0.41 -3.73
N LEU A 56 -16.02 -0.26 -4.36
CA LEU A 56 -14.85 -1.13 -4.21
C LEU A 56 -13.71 -0.30 -3.60
N VAL A 57 -13.16 -0.75 -2.48
CA VAL A 57 -11.91 -0.20 -1.94
C VAL A 57 -10.78 -1.14 -2.31
N TYR A 58 -9.79 -0.63 -3.05
CA TYR A 58 -8.63 -1.39 -3.49
C TYR A 58 -7.37 -0.93 -2.76
N PHE A 59 -6.65 -1.88 -2.17
CA PHE A 59 -5.34 -1.65 -1.54
C PHE A 59 -4.26 -2.31 -2.41
N GLY A 60 -3.48 -1.49 -3.11
CA GLY A 60 -2.37 -1.92 -3.96
C GLY A 60 -1.03 -1.39 -3.45
N GLN A 61 0.05 -2.02 -3.91
CA GLN A 61 1.41 -1.57 -3.66
C GLN A 61 2.23 -1.68 -4.95
N ASP A 62 3.09 -0.71 -5.21
CA ASP A 62 4.06 -0.82 -6.29
C ASP A 62 5.01 -2.00 -6.03
N GLY A 63 5.39 -2.71 -7.10
CA GLY A 63 6.23 -3.90 -7.00
C GLY A 63 5.50 -5.19 -6.60
N CYS A 64 4.20 -5.14 -6.30
CA CYS A 64 3.39 -6.34 -6.08
C CYS A 64 3.03 -6.99 -7.45
N PRO A 65 3.56 -8.18 -7.79
CA PRO A 65 3.36 -8.78 -9.11
C PRO A 65 1.89 -9.15 -9.37
N TYR A 66 1.19 -9.61 -8.33
CA TYR A 66 -0.24 -9.92 -8.45
C TYR A 66 -1.12 -8.68 -8.52
N CYS A 67 -0.73 -7.58 -7.89
CA CYS A 67 -1.41 -6.30 -8.00
C CYS A 67 -1.32 -5.76 -9.43
N LYS A 68 -0.13 -5.87 -10.04
CA LYS A 68 0.08 -5.56 -11.46
C LYS A 68 -0.78 -6.44 -12.36
N GLN A 69 -0.79 -7.76 -12.14
CA GLN A 69 -1.61 -8.67 -12.95
C GLN A 69 -3.11 -8.41 -12.79
N LEU A 70 -3.58 -8.09 -11.58
CA LEU A 70 -4.96 -7.70 -11.34
C LEU A 70 -5.33 -6.47 -12.19
N MET A 71 -4.51 -5.43 -12.15
CA MET A 71 -4.74 -4.19 -12.90
C MET A 71 -4.71 -4.40 -14.42
N MET A 72 -3.73 -5.15 -14.93
CA MET A 72 -3.54 -5.32 -16.37
C MET A 72 -4.46 -6.36 -17.02
N THR A 73 -5.19 -7.17 -16.25
CA THR A 73 -5.98 -8.28 -16.81
C THR A 73 -7.43 -8.29 -16.35
N ASN A 74 -7.72 -7.92 -15.10
CA ASN A 74 -9.07 -8.00 -14.55
C ASN A 74 -9.74 -6.62 -14.49
N PHE A 75 -8.95 -5.59 -14.22
CA PHE A 75 -9.41 -4.20 -14.12
C PHE A 75 -9.07 -3.35 -15.34
N SER A 76 -8.46 -3.95 -16.37
CA SER A 76 -8.14 -3.34 -17.66
C SER A 76 -9.37 -3.05 -18.50
#